data_AF-A0A2E5J9W5-F1
#
_entry.id   AF-A0A2E5J9W5-F1
#
_cell.length_a   1.000
_cell.length_b   1.000
_cell.length_c   1.000
_cell.angle_alpha   90.00
_cell.angle_beta   90.00
_cell.angle_gamma   90.00
#
_symmetry.space_group_name_H-M   'P 1'
#
loop_
_entity.id
_entity.type
_entity.pdbx_description
1 polymer ?
#
loop_
_entity_poly.entity_id
_entity_poly.type
_entity_poly.pdbx_seq_one_letter_code
_entity_poly.pdbx_strand_id
1 'polypeptide(L)' 'MIESKALIELIEKINKLMPKNGDTLRSDFKENIKILIEEYIKKMNLITKEEFDVQKEVLLKTRLKLEEIEKKIK' A
#
# COMPACT_ATOMS: atom_id res chain seq x y z
N MET A 1 4.93 3.09 6.68
CA MET A 1 5.90 2.97 5.57
C MET A 1 5.66 1.61 4.95
N ILE A 2 5.56 1.52 3.61
CA ILE A 2 5.45 0.22 2.91
C ILE A 2 6.56 -0.67 3.46
N GLU A 3 6.20 -1.83 4.00
CA GLU A 3 7.20 -2.74 4.57
C GLU A 3 8.18 -3.16 3.47
N SER A 4 9.45 -2.77 3.63
CA SER A 4 10.53 -3.07 2.69
C SER A 4 10.62 -4.58 2.38
N LYS A 5 10.26 -5.42 3.35
CA LYS A 5 10.23 -6.89 3.21
C LYS A 5 9.21 -7.38 2.18
N ALA A 6 8.01 -6.80 2.14
CA ALA A 6 6.98 -7.18 1.18
C ALA A 6 7.37 -6.83 -0.26
N LEU A 7 8.08 -5.71 -0.44
CA LEU A 7 8.63 -5.32 -1.74
C LEU A 7 9.74 -6.27 -2.20
N ILE A 8 10.61 -6.70 -1.28
CA ILE A 8 11.69 -7.67 -1.56
C ILE A 8 11.10 -9.02 -2.00
N GLU A 9 10.10 -9.54 -1.29
CA GLU A 9 9.43 -10.80 -1.67
C GLU A 9 8.73 -10.74 -3.02
N LEU A 10 8.11 -9.58 -3.35
CA LEU A 10 7.51 -9.34 -4.65
C LEU A 10 8.55 -9.39 -5.76
N ILE A 11 9.71 -8.72 -5.56
CA ILE A 11 10.82 -8.72 -6.53
C ILE A 11 11.37 -10.15 -6.74
N GLU A 12 11.52 -10.94 -5.68
CA GLU A 12 11.94 -12.34 -5.80
C GLU A 12 10.95 -13.20 -6.59
N LYS A 13 9.64 -13.03 -6.37
CA LYS A 13 8.61 -13.74 -7.13
C LYS A 13 8.59 -13.34 -8.60
N ILE A 14 8.74 -12.06 -8.90
CA ILE A 14 8.83 -11.55 -10.28
C ILE A 14 10.06 -12.14 -11.00
N ASN A 15 11.21 -12.17 -10.32
CA ASN A 15 12.44 -12.76 -10.87
C ASN A 15 12.31 -14.26 -11.16
N LYS A 16 11.55 -15.01 -10.36
CA LYS A 16 11.27 -16.44 -10.60
C LYS A 16 10.38 -16.70 -11.80
N LEU A 17 9.50 -15.76 -12.12
CA LEU A 17 8.56 -15.88 -13.24
C LEU A 17 9.18 -15.41 -14.57
N MET A 18 10.38 -14.80 -14.57
CA MET A 18 11.00 -14.29 -15.78
C MET A 18 11.28 -15.40 -16.80
N PRO A 19 10.72 -15.32 -18.02
CA PRO A 19 11.02 -16.28 -19.08
C PRO A 19 12.45 -16.07 -19.59
N LYS A 20 13.23 -17.16 -19.69
CA LYS A 20 14.62 -17.08 -20.16
C LYS A 20 14.73 -16.83 -21.67
N ASN A 21 13.75 -17.22 -22.49
CA ASN A 21 13.75 -17.05 -23.95
C ASN A 21 12.33 -16.75 -24.51
N GLY A 22 12.21 -15.84 -25.49
CA GLY A 22 11.06 -15.75 -26.43
C GLY A 22 10.10 -14.57 -26.26
N ASP A 23 9.85 -13.83 -27.36
CA ASP A 23 8.94 -12.67 -27.44
C ASP A 23 7.47 -12.97 -27.12
N THR A 24 6.99 -14.19 -27.36
CA THR A 24 5.59 -14.60 -27.14
C THR A 24 5.26 -14.83 -25.67
N LEU A 25 6.24 -15.31 -24.87
CA LEU A 25 6.12 -15.48 -23.41
C LEU A 25 6.07 -14.15 -22.64
N ARG A 26 6.43 -13.02 -23.27
CA ARG A 26 6.42 -11.69 -22.61
C ARG A 26 5.02 -11.19 -22.27
N SER A 27 4.00 -11.51 -23.09
CA SER A 27 2.64 -11.02 -22.87
C SER A 27 1.99 -11.68 -21.66
N ASP A 28 1.98 -13.01 -21.62
CA ASP A 28 1.52 -13.80 -20.47
C ASP A 28 2.32 -13.49 -19.20
N PHE A 29 3.63 -13.27 -19.33
CA PHE A 29 4.47 -12.85 -18.20
C PHE A 29 4.03 -11.49 -17.62
N LYS A 30 3.72 -10.52 -18.49
CA LYS A 30 3.25 -9.20 -18.08
C LYS A 30 1.88 -9.28 -17.38
N GLU A 31 0.97 -10.10 -17.89
CA GLU A 31 -0.33 -10.36 -17.28
C GLU A 31 -0.16 -10.97 -15.87
N ASN A 32 0.70 -11.99 -15.75
CA ASN A 32 0.98 -12.67 -14.48
C ASN A 32 1.63 -11.76 -13.44
N ILE A 33 2.57 -10.89 -13.85
CA ILE A 33 3.15 -9.87 -12.94
C ILE A 33 2.08 -8.89 -12.47
N LYS A 34 1.21 -8.43 -13.38
CA LYS A 34 0.15 -7.47 -13.03
C LYS A 34 -0.77 -8.05 -11.96
N ILE A 35 -1.23 -9.29 -12.14
CA ILE A 35 -2.07 -10.00 -11.16
C ILE A 35 -1.34 -10.14 -9.82
N LEU A 36 -0.05 -10.52 -9.83
CA LEU A 36 0.75 -10.67 -8.62
C LEU A 36 0.89 -9.35 -7.85
N ILE A 37 1.13 -8.24 -8.55
CA ILE A 37 1.23 -6.90 -7.97
C ILE A 37 -0.11 -6.47 -7.37
N GLU A 38 -1.21 -6.66 -8.11
CA GLU A 38 -2.56 -6.33 -7.62
C GLU A 38 -2.92 -7.13 -6.36
N GLU A 39 -2.59 -8.42 -6.31
CA GLU A 39 -2.80 -9.25 -5.13
C GLU A 39 -1.97 -8.78 -3.93
N TYR A 40 -0.70 -8.42 -4.15
CA TYR A 40 0.18 -7.89 -3.10
C TYR A 40 -0.33 -6.55 -2.55
N ILE A 41 -0.67 -5.60 -3.44
CA ILE A 41 -1.22 -4.29 -3.06
C ILE A 41 -2.50 -4.47 -2.23
N LYS A 42 -3.36 -5.41 -2.62
CA LYS A 42 -4.58 -5.75 -1.87
C LYS A 42 -4.30 -6.36 -0.49
N LYS A 43 -3.24 -7.16 -0.35
CA LYS A 43 -2.81 -7.74 0.93
C LYS A 43 -2.17 -6.73 1.89
N MET A 44 -1.70 -5.58 1.41
CA MET A 44 -1.04 -4.58 2.25
C MET A 44 -2.00 -3.71 3.08
N ASN A 45 -3.30 -4.05 3.15
CA ASN A 45 -4.35 -3.29 3.86
C ASN A 45 -4.22 -1.77 3.61
N LEU A 46 -3.96 -1.41 2.35
CA LEU A 46 -3.74 -0.03 1.97
C LEU A 46 -5.07 0.71 2.03
N ILE A 47 -5.10 1.79 2.80
CA ILE A 47 -6.19 2.75 2.75
C ILE A 47 -5.99 3.66 1.53
N THR A 48 -7.09 4.06 0.91
CA THR A 48 -7.06 5.04 -0.16
C THR A 48 -6.54 6.38 0.37
N LYS A 49 -6.07 7.24 -0.54
CA LYS A 49 -5.59 8.56 -0.17
C LYS A 49 -6.73 9.38 0.47
N GLU A 50 -7.92 9.25 -0.08
CA GLU A 50 -9.14 9.90 0.40
C GLU A 50 -9.48 9.45 1.83
N GLU A 51 -9.43 8.15 2.13
CA GLU A 51 -9.65 7.63 3.49
C GLU A 51 -8.59 8.12 4.48
N PHE A 52 -7.33 8.18 4.07
CA PHE A 52 -6.25 8.74 4.90
C PHE A 52 -6.48 10.22 5.22
N ASP A 53 -6.87 11.02 4.22
CA ASP A 53 -7.11 12.45 4.39
C ASP A 53 -8.30 12.69 5.35
N VAL A 54 -9.37 11.90 5.25
CA VAL A 54 -10.49 11.93 6.21
C VAL A 54 -10.04 11.58 7.63
N GLN A 55 -9.24 10.52 7.81
CA GLN A 55 -8.73 10.14 9.13
C GLN A 55 -7.85 11.24 9.74
N LYS A 56 -7.02 11.88 8.93
CA LYS A 56 -6.19 13.01 9.34
C LYS A 56 -7.03 14.20 9.80
N GLU A 57 -8.12 14.51 9.10
CA GLU A 57 -9.04 15.58 9.48
C GLU A 57 -9.75 15.27 10.81
N VAL A 58 -10.22 14.04 11.00
CA VAL A 58 -10.81 13.59 12.26
C VAL A 58 -9.82 13.74 13.42
N LEU A 59 -8.57 13.33 13.21
CA LEU A 59 -7.50 13.46 14.21
C LEU A 59 -7.19 14.93 14.56
N LEU A 60 -7.22 15.82 13.57
CA LEU A 60 -7.02 17.25 13.79
C LEU A 60 -8.17 17.84 14.62
N LYS A 61 -9.42 17.48 14.30
CA LYS A 61 -10.60 17.90 15.07
C LYS A 61 -10.57 17.39 16.51
N THR A 62 -10.14 16.15 16.75
CA THR A 62 -10.04 15.61 18.11
C THR A 62 -8.94 16.29 18.91
N ARG A 63 -7.79 16.63 18.32
CA ARG A 63 -6.75 17.42 19.01
C ARG A 63 -7.25 18.80 19.42
N LEU A 64 -7.93 19.52 18.54
CA LEU A 64 -8.50 20.83 18.86
C LEU A 64 -9.49 20.74 20.03
N LYS A 65 -10.40 19.76 20.00
CA LYS A 65 -11.35 19.52 21.11
C LYS A 65 -10.65 19.14 22.41
N LEU A 66 -9.57 18.34 22.33
CA LEU A 66 -8.78 17.96 23.49
C LEU A 66 -8.12 19.20 24.12
N GLU A 67 -7.52 20.08 23.32
CA GLU A 67 -6.91 21.33 23.78
C GLU A 67 -7.92 22.27 24.42
N GLU A 68 -9.14 22.36 23.88
CA GLU A 68 -10.23 23.15 24.48
C GLU A 68 -10.64 22.61 25.87
N ILE A 69 -10.73 21.29 26.01
CA ILE A 69 -11.07 20.66 27.29
C ILE A 69 -9.91 20.83 28.28
N GLU A 70 -8.66 20.66 27.83
CA GLU A 70 -7.47 20.86 28.66
C GLU A 70 -7.42 22.29 29.22
N LYS A 71 -7.74 23.30 28.41
CA LYS A 71 -7.86 24.71 28.85
C LYS A 71 -8.98 24.98 29.84
N LYS A 72 -10.02 24.14 29.89
CA LYS A 72 -11.13 24.29 30.85
C LYS A 72 -10.84 23.63 32.20
N ILE A 73 -9.95 22.63 32.21
CA ILE A 73 -9.56 21.89 33.41
C ILE A 73 -8.35 22.55 34.10
N LYS A 74 -7.50 23.23 33.33
CA LYS A 74 -6.34 23.96 33.80
C LYS A 74 -6.70 25.38 34.25
#